data_AF-A0A4X2K2S0-F1
#
_entry.id   AF-A0A4X2K2S0-F1
#
_cell.length_a   1.000
_cell.length_b   1.000
_cell.length_c   1.000
_cell.angle_alpha   90.00
_cell.angle_beta   90.00
_cell.angle_gamma   90.00
#
_symmetry.space_group_name_H-M   'P 1'
#
loop_
_entity.id
_entity.type
_entity.pdbx_description
1 polymer ?
#
loop_
_entity_poly.entity_id
_entity_poly.type
_entity_poly.pdbx_seq_one_letter_code
_entity_poly.pdbx_strand_id
1 'polypeptide(L)' 'MNLVSANVEGEDEQGRLLRRTLMRYAHLCTVLILRSVSTAVYKRFPSTQHLVQAAC' A
#
# COMPACT_ATOMS: atom_id res chain seq x y z
N MET A 1 13.16 -3.95 -1.20
CA MET A 1 12.25 -4.09 -0.04
C MET A 1 13.06 -4.45 1.20
N ASN A 2 14.10 -3.65 1.54
CA ASN A 2 15.05 -3.98 2.62
C ASN A 2 15.07 -2.93 3.75
N LEU A 3 14.75 -1.66 3.47
CA LEU A 3 14.89 -0.57 4.46
C LEU A 3 13.81 -0.59 5.55
N VAL A 4 12.55 -0.89 5.19
CA VAL A 4 11.46 -0.94 6.19
C VAL A 4 11.62 -2.14 7.13
N SER A 5 12.10 -3.28 6.62
CA SER A 5 12.37 -4.45 7.46
C SER A 5 13.63 -4.28 8.31
N ALA A 6 14.63 -3.55 7.82
CA ALA A 6 15.89 -3.33 8.54
C ALA A 6 15.83 -2.20 9.57
N ASN A 7 15.04 -1.15 9.32
CA ASN A 7 15.04 0.06 10.16
C ASN A 7 13.85 0.13 11.13
N VAL A 8 12.84 -0.72 10.96
CA VAL A 8 11.73 -0.83 11.91
C VAL A 8 12.04 -1.97 12.87
N GLU A 9 12.75 -1.63 13.94
CA GLU A 9 13.04 -2.52 15.06
C GLU A 9 11.76 -2.79 15.87
N GLY A 10 11.66 -4.00 16.43
CA GLY A 10 10.48 -4.49 17.15
C GLY A 10 10.02 -5.84 16.63
N GLU A 11 10.28 -6.91 17.40
CA GLU A 11 9.69 -8.24 17.22
C GLU A 11 8.26 -8.34 17.79
N ASP A 12 7.82 -7.27 18.45
CA ASP A 12 6.50 -7.10 19.01
C ASP A 12 5.43 -6.93 17.92
N GLU A 13 4.18 -7.19 18.31
CA GLU A 13 3.03 -7.09 17.42
C GLU A 13 2.94 -5.70 16.77
N GLN A 14 3.32 -4.67 17.50
CA GLN A 14 3.31 -3.29 17.05
C GLN A 14 4.34 -3.02 15.94
N GLY A 15 5.58 -3.51 16.08
CA GLY A 15 6.59 -3.45 15.03
C GLY A 15 6.14 -4.19 13.76
N ARG A 16 5.49 -5.35 13.92
CA ARG A 16 4.90 -6.11 12.79
C ARG A 16 3.79 -5.33 12.10
N LEU A 17 2.89 -4.70 12.86
CA LEU A 17 1.78 -3.91 12.34
C LEU A 17 2.30 -2.65 11.61
N LEU A 18 3.34 -2.01 12.15
CA LEU A 18 3.97 -0.83 11.55
C LEU A 18 4.62 -1.18 10.20
N ARG A 19 5.43 -2.24 10.12
CA ARG A 19 6.04 -2.71 8.86
C ARG A 19 4.98 -3.00 7.81
N ARG A 20 3.90 -3.70 8.17
CA ARG A 20 2.76 -3.98 7.27
C ARG A 20 2.07 -2.71 6.80
N THR A 21 1.82 -1.76 7.70
CA THR A 21 1.13 -0.50 7.38
C THR A 21 1.95 0.37 6.43
N LEU A 22 3.26 0.49 6.68
CA LEU A 22 4.17 1.23 5.82
C LEU A 22 4.21 0.65 4.39
N MET A 23 4.31 -0.68 4.27
CA MET A 23 4.27 -1.33 2.95
C MET A 23 2.91 -1.15 2.25
N ARG A 24 1.79 -1.19 3.00
CA ARG A 24 0.46 -0.91 2.46
C ARG A 24 0.36 0.52 1.92
N TYR A 25 0.90 1.51 2.63
CA TYR A 25 0.92 2.90 2.15
C TYR A 25 1.79 3.09 0.91
N ALA A 26 2.96 2.46 0.85
CA ALA A 26 3.80 2.49 -0.35
C ALA A 26 3.06 1.93 -1.58
N HIS A 27 2.43 0.76 -1.44
CA HIS A 27 1.64 0.17 -2.53
C HIS A 27 0.43 1.04 -2.90
N LEU A 28 -0.26 1.62 -1.92
CA LEU A 28 -1.38 2.52 -2.18
C LEU A 28 -0.95 3.74 -3.00
N CYS A 29 0.18 4.38 -2.64
CA CYS A 29 0.74 5.49 -3.40
C CYS A 29 1.05 5.10 -4.85
N THR A 30 1.65 3.92 -5.08
CA THR A 30 1.90 3.40 -6.43
C THR A 30 0.61 3.24 -7.22
N VAL A 31 -0.43 2.64 -6.62
CA VAL A 31 -1.72 2.45 -7.29
C VAL A 31 -2.38 3.80 -7.61
N LEU A 32 -2.32 4.77 -6.70
CA LEU A 32 -2.88 6.10 -6.92
C LEU A 32 -2.20 6.81 -8.09
N ILE A 33 -0.87 6.78 -8.17
CA ILE A 33 -0.14 7.37 -9.30
C ILE A 33 -0.45 6.63 -10.60
N LEU A 34 -0.43 5.29 -10.60
CA LEU A 34 -0.72 4.49 -11.78
C LEU A 34 -2.16 4.67 -12.27
N ARG A 35 -3.13 4.87 -11.37
CA ARG A 35 -4.52 5.18 -11.72
C ARG A 35 -4.63 6.49 -12.51
N SER A 36 -3.79 7.48 -12.21
CA SER A 36 -3.79 8.79 -12.88
C SER A 36 -3.22 8.75 -14.30
N VAL A 37 -2.33 7.80 -14.61
CA VAL A 37 -1.59 7.75 -15.88
C VAL A 37 -1.93 6.53 -16.74
N SER A 38 -2.48 5.46 -16.16
CA SER A 38 -2.81 4.21 -16.85
C SER A 38 -4.31 3.98 -16.88
N THR A 39 -4.87 3.94 -18.09
CA THR A 39 -6.29 3.64 -18.32
C THR A 39 -6.68 2.24 -17.86
N ALA A 40 -5.76 1.27 -17.91
CA ALA A 40 -6.01 -0.08 -17.41
C ALA A 40 -6.20 -0.10 -15.88
N VAL A 41 -5.35 0.64 -15.15
CA VAL A 41 -5.47 0.76 -13.69
C VAL A 41 -6.69 1.61 -13.31
N TYR A 42 -6.99 2.67 -14.07
CA TYR A 42 -8.22 3.45 -13.90
C TYR A 42 -9.48 2.60 -14.07
N LYS A 43 -9.55 1.73 -15.09
CA LYS A 43 -10.68 0.82 -15.28
C LYS A 43 -10.82 -0.20 -14.15
N ARG A 44 -9.71 -0.67 -13.58
CA ARG A 44 -9.70 -1.61 -12.45
C ARG A 44 -10.06 -0.96 -11.13
N PHE A 45 -9.71 0.31 -10.94
CA PHE A 45 -10.02 1.10 -9.74
C PHE A 45 -10.68 2.44 -10.12
N PRO A 46 -11.94 2.43 -10.59
CA PRO A 46 -12.58 3.65 -11.09
C PRO A 46 -12.92 4.64 -9.98
N SER A 47 -13.16 4.18 -8.76
CA SER A 47 -13.44 5.03 -7.59
C SER A 47 -12.59 4.64 -6.38
N THR A 48 -12.47 5.56 -5.42
CA THR A 48 -11.74 5.33 -4.17
C THR A 48 -12.32 4.17 -3.36
N GLN A 49 -13.63 3.89 -3.47
CA GLN A 49 -14.25 2.72 -2.83
C GLN A 49 -13.66 1.39 -3.34
N HIS A 50 -13.30 1.30 -4.62
CA HIS A 50 -12.67 0.10 -5.17
C HIS A 50 -11.26 -0.11 -4.58
N LEU A 51 -10.56 0.97 -4.22
CA LEU A 51 -9.26 0.89 -3.54
C LEU A 51 -9.42 0.39 -2.10
N VAL A 52 -10.45 0.85 -1.39
CA VAL A 52 -10.75 0.40 -0.02
C VAL A 52 -11.17 -1.07 -0.02
N GLN A 53 -12.06 -1.48 -0.93
CA GLN A 53 -12.50 -2.87 -1.06
C GLN A 53 -11.38 -3.83 -1.44
N ALA A 54 -10.41 -3.40 -2.26
CA ALA A 54 -9.26 -4.23 -2.61
C ALA A 54 -8.21 -4.35 -1.49
N ALA A 55 -8.34 -3.54 -0.43
CA ALA A 55 -7.45 -3.53 0.72
C ALA A 55 -8.04 -4.24 1.96
N CYS A 56 -9.32 -4.60 1.93
CA CYS A 56 -9.97 -5.50 2.89
C CYS A 56 -9.74 -6.96 2.49
#